data_AF-A0A349YMZ4-F1
#
_entry.id   AF-A0A349YMZ4-F1
#
_cell.length_a   1.000
_cell.length_b   1.000
_cell.length_c   1.000
_cell.angle_alpha   90.00
_cell.angle_beta   90.00
_cell.angle_gamma   90.00
#
_symmetry.space_group_name_H-M   'P 1'
#
loop_
_entity.id
_entity.type
_entity.pdbx_description
1 polymer ?
#
loop_
_entity_poly.entity_id
_entity_poly.type
_entity_poly.pdbx_seq_one_letter_code
_entity_poly.pdbx_strand_id
1 'polypeptide(L)'
;MKGRKIYFPRADKAWEETNDIRVNGYLNVLRFTKSTYHETAVSIALGGEIPYLKKNQFKRTRISPEKNLAYACGLYYEEYMFDSETEFIQNVIKNLKMRIVLVILYKNDANLGTEPVPVVCCGYDYDEDAFIIIDVQDGTTKNMNVEECSLFEGQNKLLMLNVPGMVNMKELEENYVISIATKLFIRRFFSFINAQVGDFCGISLFKYCLERGLKPIEIPGFQEHAKWQLQWLSYVMEYGNRIGSKELSLIQYIQQLYQAIGNDEYKKWLEVCLNEYNTNNR
;
A
#
# COMPACT_ATOMS: atom_id res chain seq x y z
N MET A 1 40.09 8.09 2.50
CA MET A 1 38.92 7.57 1.75
C MET A 1 37.76 7.43 2.72
N LYS A 2 36.56 7.87 2.34
CA LYS A 2 35.39 7.81 3.24
C LYS A 2 34.74 6.42 3.27
N GLY A 3 35.04 5.56 2.28
CA GLY A 3 34.82 4.11 2.30
C GLY A 3 33.35 3.69 2.36
N ARG A 4 33.06 2.41 2.12
CA ARG A 4 31.73 1.84 2.33
C ARG A 4 31.28 1.94 3.81
N LYS A 5 30.10 2.50 4.08
CA LYS A 5 29.54 2.59 5.45
C LYS A 5 28.14 1.98 5.56
N ILE A 6 28.02 0.92 6.35
CA ILE A 6 26.74 0.31 6.74
C ILE A 6 26.34 0.85 8.11
N TYR A 7 25.21 1.56 8.18
CA TYR A 7 24.69 2.16 9.42
C TYR A 7 23.79 1.19 10.20
N PHE A 8 23.10 0.30 9.48
CA PHE A 8 22.21 -0.72 10.05
C PHE A 8 22.74 -2.12 9.73
N PRO A 9 23.75 -2.60 10.48
CA PRO A 9 24.28 -3.95 10.27
C PRO A 9 23.20 -4.98 10.62
N ARG A 10 23.17 -6.11 9.89
CA ARG A 10 22.20 -7.21 10.05
C ARG A 10 20.79 -6.93 9.53
N ALA A 11 20.59 -5.86 8.75
CA ALA A 11 19.30 -5.61 8.09
C ALA A 11 18.89 -6.74 7.14
N ASP A 12 19.86 -7.45 6.56
CA ASP A 12 19.70 -8.69 5.78
C ASP A 12 18.98 -9.81 6.55
N LYS A 13 19.12 -9.87 7.88
CA LYS A 13 18.46 -10.90 8.70
C LYS A 13 16.95 -10.72 8.84
N ALA A 14 16.43 -9.57 8.44
CA ALA A 14 15.00 -9.28 8.42
C ALA A 14 14.33 -9.78 7.12
N TRP A 15 15.09 -10.30 6.16
CA TRP A 15 14.57 -10.72 4.87
C TRP A 15 13.73 -12.01 4.96
N GLU A 16 12.66 -12.06 4.18
CA GLU A 16 11.91 -13.28 3.88
C GLU A 16 11.55 -13.38 2.41
N GLU A 17 11.39 -14.60 1.92
CA GLU A 17 10.86 -14.86 0.59
C GLU A 17 9.33 -14.97 0.63
N THR A 18 8.66 -14.32 -0.33
CA THR A 18 7.22 -14.42 -0.57
C THR A 18 6.94 -14.52 -2.06
N ASN A 19 5.70 -14.88 -2.42
CA ASN A 19 5.30 -15.01 -3.82
C ASN A 19 5.20 -13.65 -4.54
N ASP A 20 4.83 -12.60 -3.81
CA ASP A 20 4.79 -11.22 -4.31
C ASP A 20 6.00 -10.43 -3.80
N ILE A 21 6.87 -10.00 -4.70
CA ILE A 21 8.10 -9.27 -4.34
C ILE A 21 7.85 -7.87 -3.78
N ARG A 22 6.72 -7.25 -4.13
CA ARG A 22 6.34 -5.98 -3.54
C ARG A 22 5.94 -6.19 -2.08
N VAL A 23 5.16 -7.24 -1.80
CA VAL A 23 4.81 -7.62 -0.43
C VAL A 23 6.07 -8.01 0.36
N ASN A 24 7.01 -8.71 -0.28
CA ASN A 24 8.35 -9.00 0.26
C ASN A 24 9.05 -7.72 0.75
N GLY A 25 9.13 -6.69 -0.11
CA GLY A 25 9.72 -5.40 0.26
C GLY A 25 9.10 -4.77 1.51
N TYR A 26 7.76 -4.77 1.63
CA TYR A 26 7.09 -4.27 2.83
C TYR A 26 7.27 -5.17 4.06
N LEU A 27 7.33 -6.49 3.90
CA LEU A 27 7.63 -7.42 5.00
C LEU A 27 9.02 -7.18 5.57
N ASN A 28 10.02 -7.00 4.71
CA ASN A 28 11.40 -6.70 5.13
C ASN A 28 11.48 -5.39 5.92
N VAL A 29 10.78 -4.37 5.41
CA VAL A 29 10.61 -3.08 6.10
C VAL A 29 10.01 -3.29 7.50
N LEU A 30 8.89 -4.02 7.60
CA LEU A 30 8.21 -4.25 8.87
C LEU A 30 9.03 -5.10 9.85
N ARG A 31 9.71 -6.13 9.38
CA ARG A 31 10.60 -6.97 10.20
C ARG A 31 11.77 -6.20 10.75
N PHE A 32 12.30 -5.27 9.99
CA PHE A 32 13.33 -4.37 10.49
C PHE A 32 12.80 -3.47 11.63
N THR A 33 11.51 -3.11 11.60
CA THR A 33 10.82 -2.46 12.73
C THR A 33 10.41 -3.42 13.85
N LYS A 34 10.86 -4.69 13.81
CA LYS A 34 10.52 -5.79 14.73
C LYS A 34 9.05 -6.22 14.69
N SER A 35 8.37 -5.95 13.59
CA SER A 35 7.02 -6.45 13.34
C SER A 35 7.07 -7.72 12.47
N THR A 36 6.34 -8.76 12.84
CA THR A 36 6.43 -10.14 12.33
C THR A 36 5.10 -10.62 11.76
N TYR A 37 4.45 -9.76 10.97
CA TYR A 37 3.19 -10.09 10.30
C TYR A 37 3.37 -11.08 9.14
N HIS A 38 2.34 -11.87 8.86
CA HIS A 38 2.30 -12.75 7.69
C HIS A 38 2.01 -11.97 6.37
N GLU A 39 2.35 -12.57 5.22
CA GLU A 39 2.14 -12.00 3.88
C GLU A 39 0.69 -11.53 3.66
N THR A 40 -0.30 -12.33 4.07
CA THR A 40 -1.72 -11.99 3.93
C THR A 40 -2.10 -10.78 4.78
N ALA A 41 -1.59 -10.67 6.01
CA ALA A 41 -1.87 -9.53 6.88
C ALA A 41 -1.27 -8.23 6.31
N VAL A 42 -0.04 -8.28 5.79
CA VAL A 42 0.58 -7.14 5.09
C VAL A 42 -0.21 -6.76 3.83
N SER A 43 -0.66 -7.74 3.06
CA SER A 43 -1.50 -7.52 1.87
C SER A 43 -2.81 -6.82 2.23
N ILE A 44 -3.44 -7.21 3.35
CA ILE A 44 -4.63 -6.54 3.88
C ILE A 44 -4.29 -5.12 4.33
N ALA A 45 -3.19 -4.93 5.06
CA ALA A 45 -2.77 -3.65 5.64
C ALA A 45 -2.37 -2.58 4.59
N LEU A 46 -1.80 -3.00 3.45
CA LEU A 46 -1.58 -2.12 2.29
C LEU A 46 -2.89 -1.55 1.72
N GLY A 47 -4.00 -2.24 1.99
CA GLY A 47 -5.35 -1.85 1.63
C GLY A 47 -5.79 -2.37 0.26
N GLY A 48 -7.10 -2.56 0.12
CA GLY A 48 -7.73 -2.94 -1.13
C GLY A 48 -7.69 -1.82 -2.18
N GLU A 49 -7.91 -2.19 -3.42
CA GLU A 49 -8.00 -1.25 -4.54
C GLU A 49 -9.36 -0.53 -4.48
N ILE A 50 -9.35 0.80 -4.61
CA ILE A 50 -10.58 1.57 -4.72
C ILE A 50 -10.83 1.86 -6.20
N PRO A 51 -12.00 1.49 -6.75
CA PRO A 51 -12.28 1.70 -8.16
C PRO A 51 -12.36 3.21 -8.42
N TYR A 52 -11.57 3.70 -9.38
CA TYR A 52 -11.49 5.12 -9.71
C TYR A 52 -11.61 5.33 -11.22
N LEU A 53 -12.62 6.09 -11.62
CA LEU A 53 -12.85 6.51 -13.00
C LEU A 53 -12.43 7.97 -13.10
N LYS A 54 -11.44 8.26 -13.95
CA LYS A 54 -10.97 9.62 -14.22
C LYS A 54 -11.07 9.89 -15.71
N LYS A 55 -11.85 10.90 -16.12
CA LYS A 55 -12.04 11.26 -17.54
C LYS A 55 -12.41 10.03 -18.41
N ASN A 56 -13.38 9.23 -17.96
CA ASN A 56 -13.85 7.99 -18.61
C ASN A 56 -12.81 6.86 -18.76
N GLN A 57 -11.67 6.94 -18.07
CA GLN A 57 -10.70 5.85 -18.01
C GLN A 57 -10.61 5.30 -16.59
N PHE A 58 -10.69 3.97 -16.49
CA PHE A 58 -10.48 3.32 -15.20
C PHE A 58 -9.01 3.41 -14.84
N LYS A 59 -8.73 3.80 -13.59
CA LYS A 59 -7.39 3.80 -13.02
C LYS A 59 -7.37 2.83 -11.86
N ARG A 60 -6.45 1.88 -11.94
CA ARG A 60 -6.09 1.05 -10.80
C ARG A 60 -5.41 1.95 -9.78
N THR A 61 -5.99 2.11 -8.60
CA THR A 61 -5.43 3.02 -7.58
C THR A 61 -5.59 2.42 -6.20
N ARG A 62 -4.45 2.16 -5.56
CA ARG A 62 -4.38 2.04 -4.10
C ARG A 62 -4.19 3.44 -3.54
N ILE A 63 -5.07 3.85 -2.64
CA ILE A 63 -4.99 5.17 -2.02
C ILE A 63 -3.89 5.10 -0.95
N SER A 64 -2.71 5.64 -1.27
CA SER A 64 -1.54 5.77 -0.37
C SER A 64 -1.24 4.50 0.45
N PRO A 65 -0.86 3.38 -0.20
CA PRO A 65 -0.73 2.08 0.45
C PRO A 65 0.24 2.09 1.64
N GLU A 66 1.28 2.91 1.61
CA GLU A 66 2.26 3.03 2.70
C GLU A 66 1.70 3.76 3.91
N LYS A 67 0.89 4.81 3.68
CA LYS A 67 0.16 5.48 4.76
C LYS A 67 -0.82 4.50 5.40
N ASN A 68 -1.46 3.63 4.61
CA ASN A 68 -2.39 2.62 5.14
C ASN A 68 -1.68 1.61 6.02
N LEU A 69 -0.58 1.07 5.50
CA LEU A 69 0.27 0.13 6.22
C LEU A 69 0.73 0.76 7.54
N ALA A 70 1.26 1.98 7.49
CA ALA A 70 1.72 2.69 8.67
C ALA A 70 0.59 2.89 9.69
N TYR A 71 -0.56 3.42 9.28
CA TYR A 71 -1.69 3.63 10.18
C TYR A 71 -2.27 2.33 10.76
N ALA A 72 -2.36 1.27 9.95
CA ALA A 72 -2.85 -0.03 10.39
C ALA A 72 -1.89 -0.67 11.41
N CYS A 73 -0.58 -0.55 11.18
CA CYS A 73 0.46 -1.07 12.06
C CYS A 73 0.82 -0.14 13.23
N GLY A 74 0.20 1.04 13.35
CA GLY A 74 0.50 2.02 14.39
C GLY A 74 1.88 2.68 14.26
N LEU A 75 2.43 2.74 13.04
CA LEU A 75 3.72 3.33 12.73
C LEU A 75 3.57 4.81 12.40
N TYR A 76 4.55 5.62 12.82
CA TYR A 76 4.68 6.99 12.36
C TYR A 76 5.23 7.01 10.93
N TYR A 77 4.63 7.86 10.09
CA TYR A 77 4.90 7.98 8.67
C TYR A 77 5.33 9.40 8.33
N GLU A 78 6.46 9.52 7.66
CA GLU A 78 6.89 10.74 6.98
C GLU A 78 7.25 10.47 5.52
N GLU A 79 7.01 11.47 4.69
CA GLU A 79 7.27 11.45 3.26
C GLU A 79 7.86 12.78 2.84
N TYR A 80 8.96 12.71 2.10
CA TYR A 80 9.65 13.87 1.56
C TYR A 80 9.89 13.68 0.08
N MET A 81 9.70 14.75 -0.68
CA MET A 81 9.89 14.81 -2.12
C MET A 81 11.01 15.80 -2.42
N PHE A 82 11.94 15.41 -3.28
CA PHE A 82 13.12 16.19 -3.60
C PHE A 82 13.28 16.35 -5.12
N ASP A 83 13.41 17.59 -5.57
CA ASP A 83 13.77 17.92 -6.96
C ASP A 83 15.27 17.75 -7.22
N SER A 84 16.10 17.94 -6.19
CA SER A 84 17.55 17.84 -6.28
C SER A 84 18.04 16.47 -5.80
N GLU A 85 18.71 15.73 -6.69
CA GLU A 85 19.40 14.47 -6.35
C GLU A 85 20.42 14.67 -5.23
N THR A 86 21.20 15.75 -5.28
CA THR A 86 22.18 16.08 -4.24
C THR A 86 21.51 16.27 -2.88
N GLU A 87 20.40 17.00 -2.83
CA GLU A 87 19.66 17.22 -1.57
C GLU A 87 19.04 15.91 -1.06
N PHE A 88 18.52 15.09 -1.96
CA PHE A 88 18.00 13.76 -1.65
C PHE A 88 19.07 12.86 -1.02
N ILE A 89 20.22 12.69 -1.68
CA ILE A 89 21.36 11.91 -1.18
C ILE A 89 21.79 12.41 0.22
N GLN A 90 21.94 13.72 0.37
CA GLN A 90 22.35 14.32 1.65
C GLN A 90 21.35 14.02 2.77
N ASN A 91 20.04 14.11 2.50
CA ASN A 91 19.00 13.81 3.46
C ASN A 91 18.90 12.32 3.78
N VAL A 92 19.07 11.43 2.80
CA VAL A 92 19.17 9.99 3.04
C VAL A 92 20.34 9.67 3.97
N ILE A 93 21.54 10.16 3.64
CA ILE A 93 22.75 9.95 4.45
C ILE A 93 22.58 10.51 5.86
N LYS A 94 21.96 11.69 6.00
CA LYS A 94 21.66 12.30 7.30
C LYS A 94 20.79 11.38 8.15
N ASN A 95 19.70 10.85 7.59
CA ASN A 95 18.78 9.97 8.32
C ASN A 95 19.41 8.60 8.65
N LEU A 96 20.20 8.04 7.74
CA LEU A 96 20.99 6.82 8.00
C LEU A 96 21.94 7.00 9.20
N LYS A 97 22.58 8.16 9.32
CA LYS A 97 23.48 8.48 10.45
C LYS A 97 22.75 8.63 11.78
N MET A 98 21.51 9.13 11.76
CA MET A 98 20.72 9.30 12.99
C MET A 98 20.35 7.96 13.61
N ARG A 99 20.16 6.90 12.79
CA ARG A 99 19.81 5.54 13.24
C ARG A 99 18.50 5.46 14.05
N ILE A 100 17.60 6.43 13.86
CA ILE A 100 16.33 6.52 14.59
C ILE A 100 15.19 5.97 13.74
N VAL A 101 15.24 6.22 12.43
CA VAL A 101 14.15 5.92 11.50
C VAL A 101 14.67 5.06 10.36
N LEU A 102 13.81 4.14 9.90
CA LEU A 102 14.09 3.31 8.74
C LEU A 102 14.01 4.18 7.48
N VAL A 103 15.11 4.24 6.73
CA VAL A 103 15.16 4.93 5.44
C VAL A 103 14.71 3.95 4.38
N ILE A 104 13.58 4.26 3.75
CA ILE A 104 12.97 3.43 2.70
C ILE A 104 13.08 4.21 1.39
N LEU A 105 13.68 3.55 0.41
CA LEU A 105 13.78 4.02 -0.96
C LEU A 105 12.90 3.15 -1.85
N TYR A 106 12.66 3.58 -3.08
CA TYR A 106 11.95 2.78 -4.07
C TYR A 106 12.87 2.46 -5.22
N LYS A 107 12.89 1.20 -5.62
CA LYS A 107 13.65 0.75 -6.78
C LYS A 107 12.71 0.58 -7.97
N ASN A 108 13.09 1.14 -9.12
CA ASN A 108 12.55 0.72 -10.40
C ASN A 108 13.32 -0.51 -10.84
N ASP A 109 12.64 -1.64 -10.98
CA ASP A 109 13.28 -2.83 -11.50
C ASP A 109 12.46 -3.35 -12.68
N ALA A 110 13.03 -3.20 -13.88
CA ALA A 110 12.40 -3.62 -15.13
C ALA A 110 12.07 -5.12 -15.15
N ASN A 111 12.72 -5.93 -14.29
CA ASN A 111 12.46 -7.35 -14.15
C ASN A 111 11.41 -7.68 -13.07
N LEU A 112 10.98 -6.71 -12.24
CA LEU A 112 10.09 -6.92 -11.10
C LEU A 112 8.66 -6.39 -11.28
N GLY A 113 8.31 -6.01 -12.52
CA GLY A 113 6.99 -5.50 -12.87
C GLY A 113 6.98 -3.98 -13.09
N THR A 114 5.77 -3.42 -13.24
CA THR A 114 5.58 -2.00 -13.57
C THR A 114 5.53 -1.08 -12.35
N GLU A 115 5.44 -1.63 -11.14
CA GLU A 115 5.30 -0.84 -9.92
C GLU A 115 6.59 -0.81 -9.09
N PRO A 116 7.01 0.37 -8.60
CA PRO A 116 8.13 0.51 -7.68
C PRO A 116 8.06 -0.41 -6.45
N VAL A 117 9.20 -0.99 -6.07
CA VAL A 117 9.31 -1.85 -4.88
C VAL A 117 10.04 -1.10 -3.76
N PRO A 118 9.51 -1.07 -2.52
CA PRO A 118 10.21 -0.47 -1.39
C PRO A 118 11.41 -1.32 -0.98
N VAL A 119 12.56 -0.67 -0.77
CA VAL A 119 13.80 -1.30 -0.32
C VAL A 119 14.34 -0.60 0.93
N VAL A 120 14.87 -1.38 1.86
CA VAL A 120 15.53 -0.85 3.06
C VAL A 120 16.91 -0.35 2.67
N CYS A 121 17.17 0.95 2.83
CA CYS A 121 18.49 1.52 2.71
C CYS A 121 19.22 1.39 4.05
N CYS A 122 20.31 0.63 4.09
CA CYS A 122 21.06 0.33 5.31
C CYS A 122 22.42 1.03 5.37
N GLY A 123 22.85 1.67 4.28
CA GLY A 123 24.20 2.22 4.16
C GLY A 123 24.41 3.15 2.96
N TYR A 124 25.63 3.67 2.87
CA TYR A 124 26.09 4.46 1.73
C TYR A 124 27.53 4.06 1.38
N ASP A 125 27.80 3.86 0.10
CA ASP A 125 29.14 3.67 -0.44
C ASP A 125 29.66 4.99 -1.00
N TYR A 126 30.62 5.60 -0.29
CA TYR A 126 31.19 6.89 -0.68
C TYR A 126 32.17 6.80 -1.85
N ASP A 127 32.66 5.60 -2.14
CA ASP A 127 33.63 5.40 -3.22
C ASP A 127 32.89 5.15 -4.55
N GLU A 128 31.73 4.50 -4.51
CA GLU A 128 30.84 4.27 -5.67
C GLU A 128 29.73 5.31 -5.82
N ASP A 129 29.56 6.22 -4.85
CA ASP A 129 28.46 7.19 -4.76
C ASP A 129 27.06 6.54 -4.81
N ALA A 130 26.91 5.42 -4.11
CA ALA A 130 25.73 4.56 -4.19
C ALA A 130 25.09 4.28 -2.82
N PHE A 131 23.78 4.05 -2.80
CA PHE A 131 23.09 3.55 -1.62
C PHE A 131 23.37 2.06 -1.42
N ILE A 132 23.52 1.64 -0.17
CA ILE A 132 23.57 0.21 0.18
C ILE A 132 22.18 -0.20 0.63
N ILE A 133 21.52 -1.06 -0.13
CA ILE A 133 20.17 -1.55 0.15
C ILE A 133 20.16 -3.03 0.50
N ILE A 134 19.06 -3.50 1.09
CA ILE A 134 18.72 -4.92 1.15
C ILE A 134 17.92 -5.27 -0.10
N ASP A 135 18.46 -6.17 -0.92
CA ASP A 135 17.79 -6.64 -2.13
C ASP A 135 16.58 -7.50 -1.75
N VAL A 136 15.44 -7.21 -2.36
CA VAL A 136 14.16 -7.88 -2.07
C VAL A 136 14.08 -9.29 -2.66
N GLN A 137 14.89 -9.63 -3.66
CA GLN A 137 14.90 -10.95 -4.30
C GLN A 137 15.64 -11.99 -3.45
N ASP A 138 16.74 -11.59 -2.79
CA ASP A 138 17.66 -12.53 -2.15
C ASP A 138 18.13 -12.12 -0.74
N GLY A 139 17.73 -10.94 -0.24
CA GLY A 139 18.08 -10.43 1.07
C GLY A 139 19.52 -9.96 1.22
N THR A 140 20.32 -10.00 0.15
CA THR A 140 21.73 -9.60 0.20
C THR A 140 21.88 -8.08 0.16
N THR A 141 23.02 -7.58 0.65
CA THR A 141 23.33 -6.16 0.52
C THR A 141 23.84 -5.83 -0.88
N LYS A 142 23.17 -4.94 -1.60
CA LYS A 142 23.59 -4.48 -2.93
C LYS A 142 23.74 -2.96 -2.98
N ASN A 143 24.58 -2.50 -3.89
CA ASN A 143 24.69 -1.09 -4.20
C ASN A 143 23.60 -0.72 -5.21
N MET A 144 22.97 0.43 -5.00
CA MET A 144 21.91 0.98 -5.83
C MET A 144 22.20 2.46 -6.06
N ASN A 145 22.35 2.86 -7.32
CA ASN A 145 22.60 4.24 -7.69
C ASN A 145 21.30 5.07 -7.60
N VAL A 146 21.42 6.40 -7.56
CA VAL A 146 20.26 7.29 -7.48
C VAL A 146 19.34 7.13 -8.69
N GLU A 147 19.88 6.88 -9.87
CA GLU A 147 19.12 6.72 -11.11
C GLU A 147 18.26 5.45 -11.12
N GLU A 148 18.57 4.48 -10.26
CA GLU A 148 17.76 3.27 -10.05
C GLU A 148 16.57 3.54 -9.11
N CYS A 149 16.54 4.70 -8.45
CA CYS A 149 15.42 5.12 -7.61
C CYS A 149 14.19 5.45 -8.46
N SER A 150 13.01 5.05 -7.99
CA SER A 150 11.76 5.41 -8.63
C SER A 150 11.44 6.89 -8.43
N LEU A 151 11.14 7.58 -9.53
CA LEU A 151 10.62 8.93 -9.50
C LEU A 151 9.10 8.91 -9.32
N PHE A 152 8.61 9.76 -8.42
CA PHE A 152 7.18 9.99 -8.20
C PHE A 152 6.87 11.41 -8.62
N GLU A 153 6.04 11.57 -9.66
CA GLU A 153 5.73 12.89 -10.25
C GLU A 153 6.99 13.68 -10.68
N GLY A 154 8.05 12.96 -11.06
CA GLY A 154 9.33 13.54 -11.48
C GLY A 154 10.31 13.83 -10.34
N GLN A 155 9.93 13.55 -9.08
CA GLN A 155 10.75 13.82 -7.90
C GLN A 155 11.26 12.53 -7.24
N ASN A 156 12.42 12.61 -6.59
CA ASN A 156 12.90 11.53 -5.73
C ASN A 156 12.11 11.52 -4.42
N LYS A 157 11.67 10.33 -4.01
CA LYS A 157 10.85 10.14 -2.81
C LYS A 157 11.63 9.43 -1.72
N LEU A 158 11.65 10.03 -0.54
CA LEU A 158 12.14 9.39 0.70
C LEU A 158 10.94 9.06 1.59
N LEU A 159 10.83 7.80 1.98
CA LEU A 159 9.92 7.39 3.03
C LEU A 159 10.64 7.07 4.32
N MET A 160 9.98 7.44 5.40
CA MET A 160 10.45 7.20 6.76
C MET A 160 9.31 6.58 7.56
N LEU A 161 9.54 5.36 8.02
CA LEU A 161 8.64 4.64 8.92
C LEU A 161 9.35 4.44 10.25
N ASN A 162 9.00 5.22 11.28
CA ASN A 162 9.21 4.90 12.70
C ASN A 162 8.82 6.09 13.60
N VAL A 163 8.47 5.82 14.86
CA VAL A 163 8.34 6.86 15.90
C VAL A 163 9.74 7.25 16.40
N PRO A 164 10.18 8.52 16.28
CA PRO A 164 11.44 8.97 16.87
C PRO A 164 11.47 8.70 18.38
N GLY A 165 12.48 7.95 18.85
CA GLY A 165 12.71 7.69 20.28
C GLY A 165 12.13 6.39 20.85
N MET A 166 11.46 5.55 20.06
CA MET A 166 10.97 4.23 20.51
C MET A 166 11.77 3.10 19.87
N VAL A 167 12.83 2.64 20.54
CA VAL A 167 13.72 1.56 20.05
C VAL A 167 13.03 0.17 20.04
N ASN A 168 11.86 0.06 20.68
CA ASN A 168 11.07 -1.18 20.81
C ASN A 168 9.56 -0.87 20.82
N MET A 169 8.96 -0.47 19.69
CA MET A 169 7.50 -0.46 19.61
C MET A 169 6.97 -1.87 19.86
N LYS A 170 5.96 -1.98 20.72
CA LYS A 170 5.23 -3.23 20.89
C LYS A 170 4.45 -3.46 19.60
N GLU A 171 4.72 -4.58 18.95
CA GLU A 171 3.93 -5.02 17.80
C GLU A 171 2.44 -5.05 18.17
N LEU A 172 1.61 -4.52 17.27
CA LEU A 172 0.16 -4.62 17.41
C LEU A 172 -0.26 -6.02 17.04
N GLU A 173 -1.28 -6.55 17.73
CA GLU A 173 -1.81 -7.85 17.35
C GLU A 173 -2.31 -7.83 15.90
N GLU A 174 -2.00 -8.88 15.13
CA GLU A 174 -2.36 -8.98 13.71
C GLU A 174 -3.86 -8.72 13.46
N ASN A 175 -4.71 -9.21 14.35
CA ASN A 175 -6.16 -9.03 14.28
C ASN A 175 -6.56 -7.55 14.34
N TYR A 176 -5.85 -6.78 15.16
CA TYR A 176 -6.09 -5.36 15.32
C TYR A 176 -5.67 -4.61 14.04
N VAL A 177 -4.52 -4.96 13.47
CA VAL A 177 -4.03 -4.41 12.19
C VAL A 177 -5.04 -4.66 11.07
N ILE A 178 -5.49 -5.92 10.93
CA ILE A 178 -6.49 -6.33 9.92
C ILE A 178 -7.81 -5.59 10.13
N SER A 179 -8.27 -5.45 11.37
CA SER A 179 -9.51 -4.71 11.68
C SER A 179 -9.39 -3.23 11.29
N ILE A 180 -8.29 -2.55 11.61
CA ILE A 180 -8.07 -1.15 11.22
C ILE A 180 -8.02 -1.01 9.70
N ALA A 181 -7.23 -1.83 9.02
CA ALA A 181 -7.09 -1.78 7.57
C ALA A 181 -8.44 -1.97 6.86
N THR A 182 -9.25 -2.93 7.35
CA THR A 182 -10.60 -3.20 6.85
C THR A 182 -11.51 -1.99 7.04
N LYS A 183 -11.51 -1.37 8.24
CA LYS A 183 -12.29 -0.15 8.53
C LYS A 183 -11.88 1.02 7.65
N LEU A 184 -10.58 1.22 7.42
CA LEU A 184 -10.07 2.26 6.53
C LEU A 184 -10.53 2.05 5.09
N PHE A 185 -10.49 0.80 4.59
CA PHE A 185 -10.99 0.45 3.27
C PHE A 185 -12.50 0.74 3.14
N ILE A 186 -13.32 0.22 4.07
CA ILE A 186 -14.77 0.45 4.08
C ILE A 186 -15.07 1.94 4.04
N ARG A 187 -14.46 2.72 4.95
CA ARG A 187 -14.67 4.17 5.01
C ARG A 187 -14.37 4.84 3.68
N ARG A 188 -13.28 4.48 3.00
CA ARG A 188 -12.90 5.06 1.69
C ARG A 188 -13.83 4.64 0.57
N PHE A 189 -14.16 3.36 0.49
CA PHE A 189 -15.09 2.84 -0.51
C PHE A 189 -16.41 3.62 -0.48
N PHE A 190 -16.85 3.96 0.71
CA PHE A 190 -18.10 4.67 0.96
C PHE A 190 -18.00 6.20 0.95
N SER A 191 -16.84 6.82 1.20
CA SER A 191 -16.72 8.28 1.39
C SER A 191 -16.89 9.15 0.14
N PHE A 192 -16.78 8.60 -1.06
CA PHE A 192 -16.62 9.39 -2.30
C PHE A 192 -17.92 9.69 -3.07
N ILE A 193 -18.98 10.17 -2.42
CA ILE A 193 -20.24 10.52 -3.12
C ILE A 193 -20.18 11.87 -3.87
N ASN A 194 -19.24 12.77 -3.51
CA ASN A 194 -19.17 14.13 -4.04
C ASN A 194 -17.87 14.39 -4.84
N ALA A 195 -17.61 13.59 -5.87
CA ALA A 195 -16.49 13.87 -6.77
C ALA A 195 -16.90 14.91 -7.83
N GLN A 196 -15.95 15.78 -8.21
CA GLN A 196 -16.14 16.84 -9.20
C GLN A 196 -16.53 16.25 -10.57
N VAL A 197 -17.08 17.09 -11.46
CA VAL A 197 -17.52 16.68 -12.81
C VAL A 197 -16.43 15.90 -13.53
N GLY A 198 -16.67 14.60 -13.76
CA GLY A 198 -15.81 13.72 -14.59
C GLY A 198 -14.94 12.71 -13.83
N ASP A 199 -14.94 12.73 -12.50
CA ASP A 199 -14.21 11.77 -11.66
C ASP A 199 -15.18 11.02 -10.73
N PHE A 200 -15.08 9.70 -10.62
CA PHE A 200 -15.91 8.86 -9.73
C PHE A 200 -15.07 7.83 -8.99
N CYS A 201 -15.35 7.57 -7.72
CA CYS A 201 -14.50 6.73 -6.87
C CYS A 201 -15.32 5.88 -5.89
N GLY A 202 -14.90 4.64 -5.63
CA GLY A 202 -15.60 3.75 -4.68
C GLY A 202 -17.04 3.50 -5.11
N ILE A 203 -17.99 3.66 -4.18
CA ILE A 203 -19.41 3.41 -4.42
C ILE A 203 -20.05 4.35 -5.45
N SER A 204 -19.53 5.58 -5.60
CA SER A 204 -20.12 6.55 -6.56
C SER A 204 -19.87 6.17 -8.00
N LEU A 205 -18.79 5.43 -8.29
CA LEU A 205 -18.53 4.87 -9.62
C LEU A 205 -19.63 3.89 -10.01
N PHE A 206 -20.02 3.01 -9.10
CA PHE A 206 -21.08 2.04 -9.35
C PHE A 206 -22.44 2.71 -9.55
N LYS A 207 -22.74 3.72 -8.72
CA LYS A 207 -23.93 4.56 -8.89
C LYS A 207 -23.95 5.25 -10.26
N TYR A 208 -22.84 5.87 -10.65
CA TYR A 208 -22.70 6.50 -11.97
C TYR A 208 -22.94 5.52 -13.12
N CYS A 209 -22.36 4.32 -13.04
CA CYS A 209 -22.56 3.28 -14.05
C CYS A 209 -24.04 2.91 -14.18
N LEU A 210 -24.74 2.69 -13.06
CA LEU A 210 -26.15 2.36 -13.05
C LEU A 210 -27.01 3.49 -13.66
N GLU A 211 -26.77 4.75 -13.27
CA GLU A 211 -27.51 5.92 -13.76
C GLU A 211 -27.34 6.16 -15.27
N ARG A 212 -26.22 5.72 -15.83
CA ARG A 212 -25.90 5.85 -17.27
C ARG A 212 -26.20 4.59 -18.07
N GLY A 213 -26.70 3.52 -17.44
CA GLY A 213 -26.88 2.23 -18.08
C GLY A 213 -25.57 1.58 -18.55
N LEU A 214 -24.43 1.97 -17.95
CA LEU A 214 -23.12 1.40 -18.23
C LEU A 214 -22.90 0.16 -17.36
N LYS A 215 -22.23 -0.85 -17.90
CA LYS A 215 -21.74 -1.97 -17.10
C LYS A 215 -20.29 -1.71 -16.72
N PRO A 216 -19.91 -1.69 -15.42
CA PRO A 216 -18.53 -1.43 -15.02
C PRO A 216 -17.53 -2.39 -15.68
N ILE A 217 -17.93 -3.66 -15.90
CA ILE A 217 -17.10 -4.69 -16.56
C ILE A 217 -16.70 -4.36 -18.00
N GLU A 218 -17.43 -3.46 -18.67
CA GLU A 218 -17.16 -3.02 -20.04
C GLU A 218 -16.17 -1.84 -20.08
N ILE A 219 -15.87 -1.22 -18.94
CA ILE A 219 -14.90 -0.13 -18.84
C ILE A 219 -13.48 -0.73 -18.90
N PRO A 220 -12.61 -0.31 -19.85
CA PRO A 220 -11.25 -0.83 -19.95
C PRO A 220 -10.49 -0.72 -18.63
N GLY A 221 -9.86 -1.83 -18.20
CA GLY A 221 -9.10 -1.92 -16.94
C GLY A 221 -9.93 -2.35 -15.72
N PHE A 222 -11.26 -2.32 -15.78
CA PHE A 222 -12.10 -2.69 -14.64
C PHE A 222 -12.03 -4.19 -14.29
N GLN A 223 -11.97 -5.07 -15.29
CA GLN A 223 -11.94 -6.52 -15.08
C GLN A 223 -10.73 -6.96 -14.23
N GLU A 224 -9.56 -6.38 -14.53
CA GLU A 224 -8.34 -6.66 -13.80
C GLU A 224 -8.44 -6.17 -12.35
N HIS A 225 -8.92 -4.94 -12.14
CA HIS A 225 -9.21 -4.40 -10.81
C HIS A 225 -10.17 -5.30 -10.02
N ALA A 226 -11.26 -5.75 -10.64
CA ALA A 226 -12.23 -6.61 -9.98
C ALA A 226 -11.59 -7.93 -9.51
N LYS A 227 -10.69 -8.52 -10.31
CA LYS A 227 -9.93 -9.72 -9.94
C LYS A 227 -9.09 -9.49 -8.68
N TRP A 228 -8.27 -8.43 -8.67
CA TRP A 228 -7.41 -8.10 -7.51
C TRP A 228 -8.23 -7.75 -6.27
N GLN A 229 -9.30 -6.99 -6.45
CA GLN A 229 -10.17 -6.60 -5.35
C GLN A 229 -10.92 -7.79 -4.75
N LEU A 230 -11.39 -8.74 -5.58
CA LEU A 230 -12.02 -9.96 -5.10
C LEU A 230 -11.04 -10.87 -4.35
N GLN A 231 -9.78 -10.94 -4.78
CA GLN A 231 -8.73 -11.64 -4.04
C GLN A 231 -8.50 -10.99 -2.67
N TRP A 232 -8.36 -9.66 -2.63
CA TRP A 232 -8.19 -8.93 -1.37
C TRP A 232 -9.38 -9.12 -0.41
N LEU A 233 -10.62 -9.05 -0.92
CA LEU A 233 -11.82 -9.29 -0.11
C LEU A 233 -11.87 -10.73 0.42
N SER A 234 -11.40 -11.71 -0.36
CA SER A 234 -11.31 -13.11 0.07
C SER A 234 -10.33 -13.25 1.24
N TYR A 235 -9.16 -12.62 1.17
CA TYR A 235 -8.23 -12.56 2.29
C TYR A 235 -8.87 -11.96 3.53
N VAL A 236 -9.56 -10.82 3.43
CA VAL A 236 -10.23 -10.21 4.60
C VAL A 236 -11.26 -11.15 5.23
N MET A 237 -12.04 -11.87 4.43
CA MET A 237 -13.06 -12.80 4.91
C MET A 237 -12.49 -14.03 5.63
N GLU A 238 -11.28 -14.48 5.28
CA GLU A 238 -10.58 -15.54 6.04
C GLU A 238 -10.36 -15.15 7.50
N TYR A 239 -10.27 -13.84 7.78
CA TYR A 239 -10.18 -13.25 9.12
C TYR A 239 -11.53 -12.73 9.63
N GLY A 240 -12.64 -13.18 9.04
CA GLY A 240 -13.99 -12.69 9.31
C GLY A 240 -14.40 -12.77 10.79
N ASN A 241 -13.94 -13.80 11.50
CA ASN A 241 -14.16 -13.95 12.94
C ASN A 241 -13.44 -12.89 13.80
N ARG A 242 -12.58 -12.05 13.21
CA ARG A 242 -11.71 -11.10 13.91
C ARG A 242 -12.01 -9.63 13.60
N ILE A 243 -12.80 -9.34 12.56
CA ILE A 243 -12.99 -7.97 12.04
C ILE A 243 -14.28 -7.27 12.51
N GLY A 244 -15.11 -7.92 13.31
CA GLY A 244 -16.40 -7.39 13.79
C GLY A 244 -17.54 -7.76 12.84
N SER A 245 -18.73 -8.06 13.40
CA SER A 245 -19.86 -8.57 12.62
C SER A 245 -20.37 -7.55 11.59
N LYS A 246 -20.37 -6.26 11.94
CA LYS A 246 -20.81 -5.18 11.06
C LYS A 246 -19.87 -4.99 9.87
N GLU A 247 -18.57 -4.89 10.13
CA GLU A 247 -17.55 -4.76 9.11
C GLU A 247 -17.53 -5.97 8.18
N LEU A 248 -17.67 -7.18 8.73
CA LEU A 248 -17.77 -8.41 7.96
C LEU A 248 -18.96 -8.36 6.99
N SER A 249 -20.15 -7.98 7.44
CA SER A 249 -21.33 -7.84 6.57
C SER A 249 -21.09 -6.84 5.44
N LEU A 250 -20.47 -5.69 5.74
CA LEU A 250 -20.14 -4.69 4.71
C LEU A 250 -19.15 -5.24 3.67
N ILE A 251 -18.12 -5.96 4.10
CA ILE A 251 -17.17 -6.62 3.21
C ILE A 251 -17.87 -7.67 2.34
N GLN A 252 -18.77 -8.46 2.90
CA GLN A 252 -19.59 -9.42 2.15
C GLN A 252 -20.45 -8.72 1.09
N TYR A 253 -21.14 -7.64 1.43
CA TYR A 253 -21.95 -6.88 0.47
C TYR A 253 -21.10 -6.29 -0.65
N ILE A 254 -19.93 -5.74 -0.32
CA ILE A 254 -18.98 -5.23 -1.33
C ILE A 254 -18.53 -6.38 -2.23
N GLN A 255 -18.19 -7.55 -1.68
CA GLN A 255 -17.80 -8.70 -2.49
C GLN A 255 -18.92 -9.16 -3.44
N GLN A 256 -20.15 -9.27 -2.94
CA GLN A 256 -21.31 -9.62 -3.75
C GLN A 256 -21.57 -8.60 -4.86
N LEU A 257 -21.41 -7.30 -4.56
CA LEU A 257 -21.46 -6.24 -5.56
C LEU A 257 -20.45 -6.48 -6.68
N TYR A 258 -19.20 -6.81 -6.37
CA TYR A 258 -18.16 -7.11 -7.38
C TYR A 258 -18.44 -8.38 -8.19
N GLN A 259 -18.97 -9.42 -7.55
CA GLN A 259 -19.32 -10.68 -8.22
C GLN A 259 -20.52 -10.50 -9.18
N ALA A 260 -21.43 -9.57 -8.87
CA ALA A 260 -22.66 -9.36 -9.62
C ALA A 260 -22.54 -8.40 -10.82
N ILE A 261 -21.39 -7.74 -11.04
CA ILE A 261 -21.21 -6.63 -12.01
C ILE A 261 -21.64 -6.98 -13.45
N GLY A 262 -21.64 -8.27 -13.81
CA GLY A 262 -22.06 -8.75 -15.14
C GLY A 262 -23.51 -9.19 -15.26
N ASN A 263 -24.33 -9.13 -14.21
CA ASN A 263 -25.68 -9.69 -14.17
C ASN A 263 -26.70 -8.75 -13.52
N ASP A 264 -27.98 -9.14 -13.54
CA ASP A 264 -29.09 -8.33 -13.03
C ASP A 264 -29.06 -8.12 -11.51
N GLU A 265 -28.32 -8.96 -10.77
CA GLU A 265 -28.16 -8.82 -9.31
C GLU A 265 -27.27 -7.63 -8.91
N TYR A 266 -26.51 -7.06 -9.85
CA TYR A 266 -25.67 -5.88 -9.63
C TYR A 266 -26.46 -4.74 -8.96
N LYS A 267 -27.65 -4.46 -9.49
CA LYS A 267 -28.51 -3.37 -8.99
C LYS A 267 -28.93 -3.61 -7.55
N LYS A 268 -29.35 -4.83 -7.22
CA LYS A 268 -29.74 -5.24 -5.87
C LYS A 268 -28.60 -5.03 -4.88
N TRP A 269 -27.40 -5.52 -5.19
CA TRP A 269 -26.26 -5.39 -4.29
C TRP A 269 -25.74 -3.96 -4.14
N LEU A 270 -25.87 -3.15 -5.20
CA LEU A 270 -25.57 -1.72 -5.12
C LEU A 270 -26.55 -1.00 -4.18
N GLU A 271 -27.84 -1.30 -4.26
CA GLU A 271 -28.87 -0.75 -3.35
C GLU A 271 -28.59 -1.14 -1.89
N VAL A 272 -28.21 -2.39 -1.62
CA VAL A 272 -27.81 -2.84 -0.26
C VAL A 272 -26.64 -2.01 0.25
N CYS A 273 -25.55 -1.89 -0.53
CA CYS A 273 -24.39 -1.09 -0.15
C CYS A 273 -24.75 0.38 0.11
N LEU A 274 -25.58 1.00 -0.74
CA LEU A 274 -26.00 2.39 -0.59
C LEU A 274 -26.87 2.61 0.66
N ASN A 275 -27.75 1.66 0.99
CA ASN A 275 -28.58 1.74 2.20
C ASN A 275 -27.73 1.66 3.47
N GLU A 276 -26.76 0.74 3.51
CA GLU A 276 -25.83 0.62 4.62
C GLU A 276 -25.00 1.90 4.82
N TYR A 277 -24.56 2.53 3.73
CA TYR A 277 -23.88 3.82 3.83
C TYR A 277 -24.74 4.90 4.50
N ASN A 278 -25.99 5.04 4.07
CA ASN A 278 -26.89 6.08 4.54
C ASN A 278 -27.27 5.90 6.01
N THR A 279 -27.39 4.65 6.47
CA THR A 279 -27.66 4.32 7.88
C THR A 279 -26.47 4.66 8.79
N ASN A 280 -25.25 4.60 8.27
CA ASN A 280 -24.02 4.78 9.05
C ASN A 280 -23.48 6.22 9.08
N ASN A 281 -24.02 7.13 8.27
CA ASN A 281 -23.63 8.55 8.23
C ASN A 281 -24.74 9.51 8.69
N ARG A 282 -25.78 8.98 9.34
CA ARG A 282 -26.77 9.75 10.12
C ARG A 282 -26.47 9.60 11.60
#